data_AF-A0A1F0MWV7-F1
#
_entry.id   AF-A0A1F0MWV7-F1
#
_cell.length_a   1.000
_cell.length_b   1.000
_cell.length_c   1.000
_cell.angle_alpha   90.00
_cell.angle_beta   90.00
_cell.angle_gamma   90.00
#
_symmetry.space_group_name_H-M   'P 1'
#
loop_
_entity.id
_entity.type
_entity.pdbx_description
1 polymer ?
#
loop_
_entity_poly.entity_id
_entity_poly.type
_entity_poly.pdbx_seq_one_letter_code
_entity_poly.pdbx_strand_id
1 'polypeptide(L)'
;MNLNKDIRSNKELLYLMNQNNEPNKEAVEWARNFIHTEAAKADPARKSAAEFILANAPNLSMDQTDWDDRVHHLAGADHLDGGERVMLYPDPANQNQVVCTDSICADDMLIPNGKRYQVLELTDDIHPRELLSPGDYDQAPKGTVVSANNTIYLFSGDGFWTNSRDDEIMNCLDMAEVGKSEVLVWGHEE
;
A
#
# COMPACT_ATOMS: atom_id res chain seq x y z
N MET A 1 25.64 7.83 -33.55
CA MET A 1 25.23 6.41 -33.61
C MET A 1 26.28 5.61 -32.85
N ASN A 2 26.19 5.54 -31.52
CA ASN A 2 27.09 4.75 -30.69
C ASN A 2 26.35 3.45 -30.32
N LEU A 3 26.57 2.41 -31.10
CA LEU A 3 26.18 1.04 -30.73
C LEU A 3 27.01 0.64 -29.53
N ASN A 4 26.35 0.62 -28.38
CA ASN A 4 26.93 0.44 -27.06
C ASN A 4 27.68 -0.90 -26.96
N LYS A 5 28.88 -0.80 -26.39
CA LYS A 5 29.65 -1.90 -25.81
C LYS A 5 28.79 -2.59 -24.75
N ASP A 6 28.50 -3.88 -24.93
CA ASP A 6 28.50 -4.87 -23.84
C ASP A 6 28.25 -6.28 -24.41
N ILE A 7 29.27 -6.84 -25.06
CA ILE A 7 29.33 -8.28 -25.25
C ILE A 7 29.94 -8.83 -23.96
N ARG A 8 29.11 -9.01 -22.93
CA ARG A 8 29.57 -9.61 -21.67
C ARG A 8 29.98 -11.05 -21.90
N SER A 9 31.23 -11.40 -21.61
CA SER A 9 31.78 -12.74 -21.89
C SER A 9 31.13 -13.81 -21.00
N ASN A 10 31.22 -15.10 -21.35
CA ASN A 10 30.72 -16.20 -20.50
C ASN A 10 31.32 -16.21 -19.08
N LYS A 11 32.45 -15.53 -18.85
CA LYS A 11 33.03 -15.34 -17.50
C LYS A 11 32.26 -14.32 -16.65
N GLU A 12 31.54 -13.37 -17.25
CA GLU A 12 30.74 -12.37 -16.53
C GLU A 12 29.33 -12.89 -16.19
N LEU A 13 28.81 -13.89 -16.92
CA LEU A 13 27.60 -14.61 -16.50
C LEU A 13 27.79 -15.35 -15.16
N LEU A 14 29.01 -15.80 -14.86
CA LEU A 14 29.39 -16.36 -13.55
C LEU A 14 29.43 -15.31 -12.44
N TYR A 15 29.56 -14.02 -12.78
CA TYR A 15 29.55 -12.90 -11.83
C TYR A 15 28.12 -12.45 -11.46
N LEU A 16 27.12 -12.91 -12.23
CA LEU A 16 25.70 -12.60 -12.03
C LEU A 16 25.00 -13.60 -11.08
N MET A 17 25.74 -14.53 -10.49
CA MET A 17 25.24 -15.44 -9.46
C MET A 17 25.79 -15.02 -8.09
N ASN A 18 24.97 -15.02 -7.05
CA ASN A 18 25.42 -14.75 -5.67
C ASN A 18 26.35 -15.88 -5.16
N GLN A 19 26.89 -15.75 -3.94
CA GLN A 19 27.80 -16.77 -3.35
C GLN A 19 27.15 -18.16 -3.18
N ASN A 20 25.84 -18.29 -3.38
CA ASN A 20 25.06 -19.52 -3.31
C ASN A 20 24.65 -20.07 -4.69
N ASN A 21 25.19 -19.52 -5.80
CA ASN A 21 24.77 -19.85 -7.17
C ASN A 21 23.30 -19.54 -7.47
N GLU A 22 22.72 -18.51 -6.86
CA GLU A 22 21.39 -18.00 -7.22
C GLU A 22 21.52 -16.73 -8.06
N PRO A 23 20.67 -16.52 -9.08
CA PRO A 23 20.68 -15.30 -9.86
C PRO A 23 20.38 -14.07 -8.97
N ASN A 24 21.23 -13.03 -9.05
CA ASN A 24 21.00 -11.78 -8.33
C ASN A 24 20.09 -10.80 -9.13
N LYS A 25 19.71 -9.66 -8.54
CA LYS A 25 18.85 -8.64 -9.18
C LYS A 25 19.33 -8.25 -10.59
N GLU A 26 20.63 -7.95 -10.72
CA GLU A 26 21.25 -7.57 -12.00
C GLU A 26 21.15 -8.68 -13.06
N ALA A 27 21.26 -9.94 -12.65
CA ALA A 27 21.09 -11.11 -13.52
C ALA A 27 19.67 -11.21 -14.05
N VAL A 28 18.68 -11.04 -13.17
CA VAL A 28 17.26 -11.10 -13.50
C VAL A 28 16.88 -9.96 -14.43
N GLU A 29 17.33 -8.75 -14.16
CA GLU A 29 17.10 -7.59 -15.03
C GLU A 29 17.73 -7.77 -16.41
N TRP A 30 18.98 -8.23 -16.48
CA TRP A 30 19.62 -8.57 -17.74
C TRP A 30 18.81 -9.61 -18.50
N ALA A 31 18.38 -10.69 -17.85
CA ALA A 31 17.64 -11.77 -18.48
C ALA A 31 16.27 -11.31 -19.01
N ARG A 32 15.51 -10.51 -18.24
CA ARG A 32 14.24 -9.90 -18.66
C ARG A 32 14.42 -9.02 -19.89
N ASN A 33 15.47 -8.18 -19.90
CA ASN A 33 15.74 -7.28 -21.02
C ASN A 33 16.27 -8.01 -22.25
N PHE A 34 17.03 -9.10 -22.08
CA PHE A 34 17.64 -9.84 -23.19
C PHE A 34 16.65 -10.71 -23.95
N ILE A 35 15.76 -11.44 -23.26
CA ILE A 35 14.97 -12.56 -23.84
C ILE A 35 14.03 -12.14 -24.98
N HIS A 36 13.65 -10.86 -25.03
CA HIS A 36 12.76 -10.30 -26.05
C HIS A 36 13.50 -9.60 -27.21
N THR A 37 14.83 -9.63 -27.24
CA THR A 37 15.63 -8.96 -28.27
C THR A 37 15.85 -9.83 -29.52
N GLU A 38 16.16 -9.21 -30.66
CA GLU A 38 16.62 -9.95 -31.85
C GLU A 38 17.94 -10.70 -31.59
N ALA A 39 18.78 -10.20 -30.68
CA ALA A 39 20.01 -10.87 -30.28
C ALA A 39 19.75 -12.21 -29.57
N ALA A 40 18.66 -12.34 -28.81
CA ALA A 40 18.25 -13.61 -28.20
C ALA A 40 17.84 -14.66 -29.23
N LYS A 41 17.33 -14.26 -30.40
CA LYS A 41 17.05 -15.19 -31.51
C LYS A 41 18.34 -15.66 -32.20
N ALA A 42 19.34 -14.80 -32.26
CA ALA A 42 20.61 -15.07 -32.90
C ALA A 42 21.60 -15.86 -32.03
N ASP A 43 21.41 -15.90 -30.70
CA ASP A 43 22.28 -16.58 -29.74
C ASP A 43 21.50 -17.52 -28.81
N PRO A 44 21.26 -18.78 -29.22
CA PRO A 44 20.50 -19.75 -28.43
C PRO A 44 21.12 -20.06 -27.07
N ALA A 45 22.45 -20.02 -26.96
CA ALA A 45 23.14 -20.33 -25.70
C ALA A 45 22.90 -19.23 -24.66
N ARG A 46 23.01 -17.95 -25.05
CA ARG A 46 22.65 -16.85 -24.15
C ARG A 46 21.16 -16.81 -23.84
N LYS A 47 20.30 -17.18 -24.80
CA LYS A 47 18.86 -17.28 -24.56
C LYS A 47 18.56 -18.33 -23.49
N SER A 48 19.14 -19.52 -23.58
CA SER A 48 18.98 -20.56 -22.57
C SER A 48 19.53 -20.14 -21.20
N ALA A 49 20.61 -19.36 -21.15
CA ALA A 49 21.12 -18.79 -19.90
C ALA A 49 20.13 -17.79 -19.28
N ALA A 50 19.53 -16.91 -20.09
CA ALA A 50 18.49 -15.98 -19.62
C ALA A 50 17.23 -16.73 -19.14
N GLU A 51 16.78 -17.74 -19.87
CA GLU A 51 15.65 -18.61 -19.47
C GLU A 51 15.95 -19.34 -18.15
N PHE A 52 17.16 -19.88 -17.99
CA PHE A 52 17.57 -20.52 -16.75
C PHE A 52 17.59 -19.55 -15.57
N ILE A 53 18.13 -18.34 -15.76
CA ILE A 53 18.14 -17.29 -14.75
C ILE A 53 16.72 -16.92 -14.33
N LEU A 54 15.80 -16.70 -15.28
CA LEU A 54 14.41 -16.37 -14.94
C LEU A 54 13.68 -17.52 -14.24
N ALA A 55 13.99 -18.77 -14.58
CA ALA A 55 13.37 -19.96 -13.99
C ALA A 55 13.91 -20.31 -12.60
N ASN A 56 15.14 -19.91 -12.28
CA ASN A 56 15.83 -20.23 -11.02
C ASN A 56 16.12 -19.01 -10.16
N ALA A 57 15.71 -17.82 -10.60
CA ALA A 57 15.74 -16.65 -9.75
C ALA A 57 14.83 -16.93 -8.55
N PRO A 58 15.27 -16.67 -7.32
CA PRO A 58 14.32 -16.51 -6.24
C PRO A 58 13.29 -15.47 -6.71
N ASN A 59 12.00 -15.68 -6.42
CA ASN A 59 11.00 -14.65 -6.66
C ASN A 59 11.51 -13.38 -5.98
N LEU A 60 12.11 -12.46 -6.76
CA LEU A 60 12.62 -11.21 -6.21
C LEU A 60 11.41 -10.55 -5.55
N SER A 61 11.44 -10.47 -4.23
CA SER A 61 10.42 -9.78 -3.49
C SER A 61 10.46 -8.31 -3.91
N MET A 62 9.32 -7.60 -3.86
CA MET A 62 9.27 -6.26 -4.47
C MET A 62 10.22 -5.25 -3.81
N ASP A 63 10.70 -5.52 -2.59
CA ASP A 63 11.78 -4.79 -1.92
C ASP A 63 13.17 -4.97 -2.55
N GLN A 64 13.31 -5.93 -3.46
CA GLN A 64 14.50 -6.19 -4.26
C GLN A 64 14.39 -5.62 -5.68
N THR A 65 13.29 -4.95 -6.03
CA THR A 65 13.09 -4.29 -7.33
C THR A 65 13.01 -2.78 -7.16
N ASP A 66 13.49 -2.05 -8.17
CA ASP A 66 13.26 -0.60 -8.21
C ASP A 66 11.77 -0.33 -8.40
N TRP A 67 11.30 0.80 -7.88
CA TRP A 67 9.93 1.22 -8.01
C TRP A 67 9.57 1.40 -9.50
N ASP A 68 8.47 0.79 -9.91
CA ASP A 68 7.95 0.85 -11.28
C ASP A 68 6.42 0.98 -11.21
N ASP A 69 5.96 2.19 -11.51
CA ASP A 69 4.56 2.60 -11.42
C ASP A 69 3.58 1.72 -12.21
N ARG A 70 4.06 0.98 -13.22
CA ARG A 70 3.22 0.11 -14.05
C ARG A 70 2.97 -1.25 -13.43
N VAL A 71 3.86 -1.72 -12.55
CA VAL A 71 3.79 -3.05 -11.91
C VAL A 71 3.56 -2.98 -10.39
N HIS A 72 3.74 -1.80 -9.79
CA HIS A 72 3.60 -1.56 -8.36
C HIS A 72 2.21 -1.05 -7.95
N HIS A 73 1.18 -1.16 -8.80
CA HIS A 73 -0.21 -0.94 -8.38
C HIS A 73 -0.57 -1.85 -7.18
N LEU A 74 -1.07 -1.24 -6.10
CA LEU A 74 -1.34 -1.87 -4.80
C LEU A 74 -0.11 -2.50 -4.13
N ALA A 75 1.09 -2.04 -4.47
CA ALA A 75 2.31 -2.37 -3.74
C ALA A 75 2.45 -1.51 -2.48
N GLY A 76 2.99 -2.12 -1.42
CA GLY A 76 3.45 -1.40 -0.24
C GLY A 76 4.86 -0.83 -0.44
N ALA A 77 5.07 0.35 0.12
CA ALA A 77 6.37 1.00 0.23
C ALA A 77 6.54 1.64 1.60
N ASP A 78 7.76 1.68 2.09
CA ASP A 78 8.14 2.52 3.21
C ASP A 78 8.52 3.90 2.65
N HIS A 79 7.93 4.96 3.21
CA HIS A 79 8.27 6.32 2.83
C HIS A 79 9.44 6.84 3.66
N LEU A 80 10.30 7.67 3.06
CA LEU A 80 11.53 8.15 3.73
C LEU A 80 11.29 9.01 4.99
N ASP A 81 10.13 9.67 5.11
CA ASP A 81 9.73 10.39 6.33
C ASP A 81 9.14 9.48 7.42
N GLY A 82 8.99 8.19 7.13
CA GLY A 82 8.42 7.18 7.99
C GLY A 82 6.97 6.85 7.65
N GLY A 83 6.61 5.59 7.90
CA GLY A 83 5.26 5.09 7.63
C GLY A 83 5.16 4.33 6.33
N GLU A 84 4.12 3.50 6.26
CA GLU A 84 3.81 2.68 5.10
C GLU A 84 2.87 3.43 4.17
N ARG A 85 3.11 3.31 2.87
CA ARG A 85 2.28 3.83 1.79
C ARG A 85 1.88 2.67 0.88
N VAL A 86 0.67 2.73 0.37
CA VAL A 86 0.22 1.81 -0.68
C VAL A 86 -0.05 2.61 -1.93
N MET A 87 0.57 2.20 -3.04
CA MET A 87 0.35 2.84 -4.33
C MET A 87 -1.04 2.51 -4.87
N LEU A 88 -1.80 3.53 -5.22
CA LEU A 88 -3.09 3.39 -5.87
C LEU A 88 -2.95 3.56 -7.38
N TYR A 89 -2.30 4.60 -7.89
CA TYR A 89 -2.09 4.79 -9.33
C TYR A 89 -1.00 5.84 -9.60
N PRO A 90 -0.42 5.86 -10.82
CA PRO A 90 0.52 6.92 -11.22
C PRO A 90 -0.20 8.27 -11.29
N ASP A 91 0.44 9.36 -10.88
CA ASP A 91 -0.15 10.70 -11.02
C ASP A 91 -0.26 11.07 -12.52
N PRO A 92 -1.47 11.31 -13.06
CA PRO A 92 -1.63 11.67 -14.46
C PRO A 92 -1.01 13.04 -14.81
N ALA A 93 -0.80 13.92 -13.82
CA ALA A 93 -0.21 15.24 -14.02
C ALA A 93 1.32 15.24 -13.97
N ASN A 94 1.94 14.26 -13.30
CA ASN A 94 3.39 14.22 -13.07
C ASN A 94 3.94 12.79 -13.09
N GLN A 95 4.86 12.52 -14.03
CA GLN A 95 5.40 11.18 -14.29
C GLN A 95 6.31 10.63 -13.18
N ASN A 96 6.72 11.45 -12.22
CA ASN A 96 7.59 11.04 -11.11
C ASN A 96 6.83 11.05 -9.77
N GLN A 97 5.50 11.02 -9.83
CA GLN A 97 4.65 11.03 -8.66
C GLN A 97 3.62 9.91 -8.75
N VAL A 98 3.29 9.36 -7.60
CA VAL A 98 2.25 8.35 -7.46
C VAL A 98 1.25 8.79 -6.42
N VAL A 99 0.00 8.45 -6.65
CA VAL A 99 -1.06 8.61 -5.67
C VAL A 99 -1.02 7.40 -4.74
N CYS A 100 -0.79 7.68 -3.46
CA CYS A 100 -0.83 6.72 -2.37
C CYS A 100 -2.16 6.81 -1.61
N THR A 101 -2.36 5.92 -0.63
CA THR A 101 -3.57 5.84 0.20
C THR A 101 -3.95 7.12 0.93
N ASP A 102 -3.00 7.98 1.27
CA ASP A 102 -3.23 9.17 2.09
C ASP A 102 -2.57 10.44 1.54
N SER A 103 -1.84 10.35 0.43
CA SER A 103 -1.00 11.44 -0.07
C SER A 103 -0.54 11.19 -1.51
N ILE A 104 0.01 12.23 -2.14
CA ILE A 104 0.77 12.10 -3.39
C ILE A 104 2.25 12.10 -3.01
N CYS A 105 2.97 11.06 -3.42
CA CYS A 105 4.38 10.87 -3.10
C CYS A 105 5.23 10.96 -4.38
N ALA A 106 6.44 11.50 -4.25
CA ALA A 106 7.46 11.32 -5.28
C ALA A 106 7.95 9.87 -5.26
N ASP A 107 8.22 9.30 -6.44
CA ASP A 107 8.69 7.93 -6.61
C ASP A 107 10.02 7.66 -5.88
N ASP A 108 10.93 8.63 -5.88
CA ASP A 108 12.23 8.58 -5.22
C ASP A 108 12.17 8.60 -3.68
N MET A 109 11.00 8.87 -3.11
CA MET A 109 10.74 8.84 -1.67
C MET A 109 10.16 7.51 -1.19
N LEU A 110 9.95 6.55 -2.11
CA LEU A 110 9.31 5.27 -1.83
C LEU A 110 10.31 4.13 -1.96
N ILE A 111 10.46 3.35 -0.89
CA ILE A 111 11.25 2.12 -0.87
C ILE A 111 10.25 0.96 -0.85
N PRO A 112 10.07 0.20 -1.94
CA PRO A 112 9.14 -0.93 -1.91
C PRO A 112 9.52 -1.91 -0.78
N ASN A 113 8.52 -2.43 -0.07
CA ASN A 113 8.74 -3.25 1.13
C ASN A 113 8.30 -4.71 0.96
N GLY A 114 8.04 -5.11 -0.30
CA GLY A 114 7.66 -6.48 -0.63
C GLY A 114 6.19 -6.83 -0.40
N LYS A 115 5.40 -5.96 0.24
CA LYS A 115 3.98 -6.20 0.52
C LYS A 115 3.10 -5.90 -0.70
N ARG A 116 2.01 -6.66 -0.84
CA ARG A 116 0.95 -6.42 -1.82
C ARG A 116 -0.40 -6.39 -1.14
N TYR A 117 -1.23 -5.48 -1.61
CA TYR A 117 -2.57 -5.22 -1.11
C TYR A 117 -3.60 -5.58 -2.17
N GLN A 118 -4.81 -5.87 -1.70
CA GLN A 118 -5.97 -6.11 -2.55
C GLN A 118 -7.09 -5.18 -2.07
N VAL A 119 -7.79 -4.57 -3.01
CA VAL A 119 -9.00 -3.80 -2.68
C VAL A 119 -10.14 -4.79 -2.50
N LEU A 120 -10.73 -4.81 -1.31
CA LEU A 120 -11.94 -5.55 -1.00
C LEU A 120 -13.06 -4.55 -0.75
N GLU A 121 -14.13 -4.66 -1.52
CA GLU A 121 -15.38 -3.97 -1.21
C GLU A 121 -16.01 -4.71 -0.02
N LEU A 122 -16.14 -4.02 1.11
CA LEU A 122 -16.77 -4.56 2.31
C LEU A 122 -18.24 -4.14 2.29
N THR A 123 -19.12 -5.10 2.00
CA THR A 123 -20.59 -4.89 1.90
C THR A 123 -21.31 -4.97 3.24
N ASP A 124 -20.59 -5.29 4.32
CA ASP A 124 -21.10 -5.29 5.68
C ASP A 124 -20.69 -3.96 6.34
N ASP A 125 -21.65 -3.23 6.90
CA ASP A 125 -21.39 -2.06 7.75
C ASP A 125 -20.36 -2.44 8.83
N ILE A 126 -19.10 -2.03 8.65
CA ILE A 126 -18.00 -2.28 9.61
C ILE A 126 -18.16 -1.37 10.85
N HIS A 127 -19.27 -0.66 10.94
CA HIS A 127 -19.57 0.16 12.09
C HIS A 127 -20.63 -0.51 12.96
N PRO A 128 -20.47 -0.46 14.28
CA PRO A 128 -21.50 -0.95 15.19
C PRO A 128 -22.82 -0.22 14.88
N ARG A 129 -23.92 -0.97 14.86
CA ARG A 129 -25.28 -0.37 14.82
C ARG A 129 -25.66 0.26 16.15
N GLU A 130 -24.99 -0.16 17.22
CA GLU A 130 -25.35 0.20 18.58
C GLU A 130 -24.08 0.39 19.42
N LEU A 131 -24.08 1.42 20.27
CA LEU A 131 -23.05 1.63 21.29
C LEU A 131 -23.66 1.32 22.66
N LEU A 132 -22.98 0.50 23.45
CA LEU A 132 -23.49 -0.05 24.71
C LEU A 132 -22.52 0.19 25.88
N SER A 133 -21.23 0.22 25.60
CA SER A 133 -20.18 0.34 26.60
C SER A 133 -19.45 1.68 26.48
N PRO A 134 -18.87 2.21 27.57
CA PRO A 134 -18.01 3.40 27.50
C PRO A 134 -16.88 3.26 26.47
N GLY A 135 -16.36 2.05 26.28
CA GLY A 135 -15.34 1.77 25.27
C GLY A 135 -15.85 1.91 23.84
N ASP A 136 -17.12 1.61 23.58
CA ASP A 136 -17.72 1.76 22.25
C ASP A 136 -17.85 3.24 21.89
N TYR A 137 -18.22 4.08 22.87
CA TYR A 137 -18.30 5.53 22.69
C TYR A 137 -16.93 6.20 22.56
N ASP A 138 -15.90 5.69 23.25
CA ASP A 138 -14.53 6.20 23.18
C ASP A 138 -13.82 5.85 21.86
N GLN A 139 -14.15 4.69 21.28
CA GLN A 139 -13.60 4.23 20.00
C GLN A 139 -14.33 4.79 18.79
N ALA A 140 -15.44 5.50 18.98
CA ALA A 140 -16.18 6.11 17.89
C ALA A 140 -15.30 7.16 17.17
N PRO A 141 -15.22 7.15 15.84
CA PRO A 141 -14.49 8.18 15.11
C PRO A 141 -15.16 9.55 15.29
N LYS A 142 -14.35 10.62 15.24
CA LYS A 142 -14.86 12.01 15.21
C LYS A 142 -15.96 12.10 14.17
N GLY A 143 -17.07 12.70 14.58
CA GLY A 143 -18.21 12.89 13.72
C GLY A 143 -19.26 11.80 13.72
N THR A 144 -19.08 10.78 14.54
CA THR A 144 -20.12 9.79 14.80
C THR A 144 -21.38 10.46 15.38
N VAL A 145 -22.54 10.09 14.86
CA VAL A 145 -23.84 10.56 15.32
C VAL A 145 -24.65 9.38 15.84
N VAL A 146 -25.19 9.52 17.05
CA VAL A 146 -26.03 8.49 17.67
C VAL A 146 -27.35 9.06 18.18
N SER A 147 -28.36 8.19 18.30
CA SER A 147 -29.64 8.47 18.95
C SER A 147 -29.74 7.68 20.25
N ALA A 148 -29.98 8.38 21.36
CA ALA A 148 -30.19 7.78 22.68
C ALA A 148 -31.36 8.48 23.38
N ASN A 149 -32.35 7.72 23.87
CA ASN A 149 -33.52 8.25 24.58
C ASN A 149 -34.22 9.43 23.86
N ASN A 150 -34.39 9.34 22.54
CA ASN A 150 -34.96 10.38 21.67
C ASN A 150 -34.13 11.70 21.60
N THR A 151 -32.85 11.65 21.96
CA THR A 151 -31.89 12.76 21.82
C THR A 151 -30.77 12.34 20.87
N ILE A 152 -30.31 13.28 20.05
CA ILE A 152 -29.23 13.06 19.09
C ILE A 152 -27.93 13.62 19.68
N TYR A 153 -26.87 12.84 19.60
CA TYR A 153 -25.54 13.19 20.06
C TYR A 153 -24.53 13.11 18.92
N LEU A 154 -23.59 14.06 18.90
CA LEU A 154 -22.47 14.13 17.97
C LEU A 154 -21.16 13.99 18.74
N PHE A 155 -20.27 13.12 18.28
CA PHE A 155 -18.93 12.98 18.84
C PHE A 155 -17.95 13.99 18.23
N SER A 156 -17.35 14.84 19.06
CA SER A 156 -16.38 15.86 18.62
C SER A 156 -14.96 15.32 18.41
N GLY A 157 -14.66 14.09 18.86
CA GLY A 157 -13.35 13.44 18.70
C GLY A 157 -12.38 13.64 19.88
N ASP A 158 -12.73 14.47 20.86
CA ASP A 158 -11.94 14.79 22.06
C ASP A 158 -12.47 14.09 23.33
N GLY A 159 -13.21 12.99 23.16
CA GLY A 159 -13.81 12.22 24.26
C GLY A 159 -15.17 12.77 24.72
N PHE A 160 -15.71 13.76 24.01
CA PHE A 160 -16.98 14.38 24.34
C PHE A 160 -18.05 14.19 23.26
N TRP A 161 -19.27 14.07 23.76
CA TRP A 161 -20.50 13.97 22.98
C TRP A 161 -21.35 15.20 23.27
N THR A 162 -21.87 15.83 22.22
CA THR A 162 -22.67 17.04 22.33
C THR A 162 -24.06 16.81 21.79
N ASN A 163 -25.10 17.33 22.48
CA ASN A 163 -26.45 17.36 21.93
C ASN A 163 -26.76 18.74 21.30
N SER A 164 -27.57 18.74 20.25
CA SER A 164 -27.97 19.97 19.55
C SER A 164 -29.09 20.75 20.23
N ARG A 165 -29.64 20.21 21.33
CA ARG A 165 -30.83 20.76 21.99
C ARG A 165 -30.46 21.76 23.08
N ASP A 166 -29.51 21.39 23.92
CA ASP A 166 -29.22 22.09 25.18
C ASP A 166 -27.72 22.38 25.36
N ASP A 167 -26.89 22.15 24.32
CA ASP A 167 -25.41 22.23 24.34
C ASP A 167 -24.80 21.40 25.48
N GLU A 168 -25.48 20.32 25.89
CA GLU A 168 -25.01 19.44 26.94
C GLU A 168 -23.81 18.65 26.43
N ILE A 169 -22.73 18.70 27.20
CA ILE A 169 -21.48 17.98 26.94
C ILE A 169 -21.44 16.77 27.86
N MET A 170 -21.43 15.58 27.28
CA MET A 170 -21.29 14.31 27.98
C MET A 170 -19.97 13.64 27.65
N ASN A 171 -19.38 12.95 28.63
CA ASN A 171 -18.25 12.06 28.37
C ASN A 171 -18.75 10.65 27.98
N CYS A 172 -17.84 9.77 27.56
CA CYS A 172 -18.17 8.41 27.14
C CYS A 172 -18.79 7.53 28.25
N LEU A 173 -18.49 7.79 29.53
CA LEU A 173 -19.12 7.07 30.66
C LEU A 173 -20.57 7.50 30.82
N ASP A 174 -20.83 8.82 30.80
CA ASP A 174 -22.19 9.37 30.92
C ASP A 174 -23.07 8.87 29.77
N MET A 175 -22.53 8.83 28.54
CA MET A 175 -23.23 8.28 27.37
C MET A 175 -23.62 6.80 27.56
N ALA A 176 -22.77 6.00 28.18
CA ALA A 176 -23.10 4.60 28.47
C ALA A 176 -24.18 4.46 29.56
N GLU A 177 -24.28 5.40 30.49
CA GLU A 177 -25.33 5.45 31.52
C GLU A 177 -26.69 5.88 30.97
N VAL A 178 -26.72 6.73 29.93
CA VAL A 178 -27.95 7.09 29.19
C VAL A 178 -28.62 5.83 28.62
N GLY A 179 -27.82 4.83 28.26
CA GLY A 179 -28.25 3.51 27.85
C GLY A 179 -27.85 3.18 26.42
N LYS A 180 -28.61 2.28 25.79
CA LYS A 180 -28.35 1.82 24.43
C LYS A 180 -28.55 2.98 23.43
N SER A 181 -27.50 3.28 22.66
CA SER A 181 -27.56 4.25 21.58
C SER A 181 -27.56 3.56 20.23
N GLU A 182 -28.40 4.03 19.30
CA GLU A 182 -28.40 3.61 17.89
C GLU A 182 -27.47 4.52 17.08
N VAL A 183 -26.58 3.93 16.30
CA VAL A 183 -25.66 4.68 15.43
C VAL A 183 -26.39 5.10 14.17
N LEU A 184 -26.46 6.41 13.93
CA LEU A 184 -27.07 7.01 12.75
C LEU A 184 -26.04 7.34 11.66
N VAL A 185 -24.84 7.74 12.07
CA VAL A 185 -23.70 8.05 11.19
C VAL A 185 -22.43 7.59 11.90
N TRP A 186 -21.52 6.93 11.19
CA TRP A 186 -20.23 6.49 11.74
C TRP A 186 -19.08 7.31 11.19
N GLY A 187 -18.64 8.28 11.98
CA GLY A 187 -17.58 9.22 11.63
C GLY A 187 -17.91 10.15 10.45
N HIS A 188 -17.06 11.15 10.26
CA HIS A 188 -16.93 11.85 8.98
C HIS A 188 -15.47 12.26 8.78
N GLU A 189 -14.99 12.14 7.55
CA GLU A 189 -13.72 12.74 7.15
C GLU A 189 -13.90 14.26 7.08
N GLU A 190 -13.01 15.01 7.75
CA GLU A 190 -12.76 16.42 7.45
C GLU A 190 -11.71 16.53 6.33
#